data_AF-A0A944UZZ6-F1
#
_entry.id   AF-A0A944UZZ6-F1
#
_cell.length_a   1.000
_cell.length_b   1.000
_cell.length_c   1.000
_cell.angle_alpha   90.00
_cell.angle_beta   90.00
_cell.angle_gamma   90.00
#
_symmetry.space_group_name_H-M   'P 1'
#
loop_
_entity.id
_entity.type
_entity.pdbx_description
1 polymer ?
#
loop_
_entity_poly.entity_id
_entity_poly.type
_entity_poly.pdbx_seq_one_letter_code
_entity_poly.pdbx_strand_id
1 'polypeptide(L)' 'MKTLKCDLCEVTADGETFEEWMQELHPHYMEAHSDVMKSHETMSEEESKNMMNKWMTDNRARFDAA' A
#
# COMPACT_ATOMS: atom_id res chain seq x y z
N MET A 1 9.93 12.35 -9.33
CA MET A 1 8.49 12.36 -9.03
C MET A 1 7.76 11.38 -9.94
N LYS A 2 7.10 10.39 -9.35
CA LYS A 2 6.22 9.43 -10.02
C LYS A 2 4.80 9.58 -9.49
N THR A 3 3.81 9.35 -10.36
CA THR A 3 2.37 9.34 -10.02
C THR A 3 1.83 7.96 -10.34
N LEU A 4 1.33 7.23 -9.32
CA LEU A 4 0.81 5.88 -9.50
C LEU A 4 -0.61 5.78 -8.95
N LYS A 5 -1.44 5.01 -9.65
CA LYS A 5 -2.76 4.59 -9.16
C LYS A 5 -2.61 3.58 -8.02
N CYS A 6 -3.53 3.64 -7.06
CA CYS A 6 -3.83 2.55 -6.14
C CYS A 6 -4.05 1.24 -6.92
N ASP A 7 -3.70 0.09 -6.33
CA ASP A 7 -3.92 -1.23 -6.94
C ASP A 7 -5.37 -1.69 -6.85
N LEU A 8 -6.15 -1.09 -5.95
CA LEU A 8 -7.53 -1.47 -5.70
C LEU A 8 -8.54 -0.49 -6.33
N CYS A 9 -8.12 0.72 -6.69
CA CYS A 9 -9.00 1.74 -7.27
C CYS A 9 -8.25 2.77 -8.13
N GLU A 10 -8.96 3.80 -8.60
CA GLU A 10 -8.39 4.79 -9.52
C GLU A 10 -7.70 5.99 -8.85
N VAL A 11 -7.72 6.08 -7.52
CA VAL A 11 -7.04 7.16 -6.78
C VAL A 11 -5.54 7.09 -7.05
N THR A 12 -4.93 8.25 -7.28
CA THR A 12 -3.49 8.37 -7.49
C THR A 12 -2.79 8.92 -6.25
N ALA A 13 -1.56 8.47 -6.04
CA ALA A 13 -0.62 9.05 -5.10
C ALA A 13 0.66 9.44 -5.83
N ASP A 14 1.31 10.48 -5.34
CA ASP A 14 2.52 11.07 -5.90
C ASP A 14 3.69 10.92 -4.91
N GLY A 15 4.92 10.80 -5.42
CA GLY A 15 6.11 10.84 -4.57
C GLY A 15 7.40 10.90 -5.39
N GLU A 16 8.45 11.52 -4.84
CA GLU A 16 9.78 11.50 -5.48
C GLU A 16 10.53 10.21 -5.16
N THR A 17 10.38 9.71 -3.93
CA THR A 17 10.87 8.41 -3.49
C THR A 17 9.72 7.43 -3.23
N PHE A 18 10.08 6.16 -3.05
CA PHE A 18 9.12 5.15 -2.64
C PHE A 18 8.53 5.45 -1.26
N GLU A 19 9.33 5.91 -0.30
CA GLU A 19 8.84 6.25 1.04
C GLU A 19 7.81 7.39 0.99
N GLU A 20 8.08 8.45 0.23
CA GLU A 20 7.14 9.58 0.08
C GLU A 20 5.84 9.14 -0.59
N TRP A 21 5.94 8.36 -1.66
CA TRP A 21 4.76 7.83 -2.35
C TRP A 21 3.92 6.94 -1.43
N MET A 22 4.57 6.11 -0.60
CA MET A 22 3.88 5.28 0.39
C MET A 22 3.23 6.10 1.51
N GLN A 23 3.87 7.20 1.93
CA GLN A 23 3.29 8.13 2.90
C GLN A 23 2.00 8.79 2.37
N GLU A 24 1.92 9.07 1.07
CA GLU A 24 0.72 9.60 0.42
C GLU A 24 -0.35 8.52 0.16
N LEU A 25 0.08 7.30 -0.20
CA LEU A 25 -0.84 6.19 -0.48
C LEU A 25 -1.46 5.58 0.79
N HIS A 26 -0.72 5.53 1.89
CA HIS A 26 -1.14 4.85 3.12
C HIS A 26 -2.43 5.42 3.75
N PRO A 27 -2.61 6.75 3.89
CA PRO A 27 -3.86 7.33 4.39
C PRO A 27 -5.08 6.93 3.54
N HIS A 28 -4.91 6.86 2.22
CA HIS A 28 -5.98 6.41 1.32
C HIS A 28 -6.39 4.96 1.61
N TYR A 29 -5.43 4.07 1.85
CA TYR A 29 -5.71 2.70 2.26
C TYR A 29 -6.43 2.61 3.61
N MET A 30 -6.03 3.42 4.59
CA MET A 30 -6.66 3.45 5.91
C MET A 30 -8.12 3.91 5.88
N GLU A 31 -8.48 4.80 4.94
CA GLU A 31 -9.83 5.35 4.83
C GLU A 31 -10.71 4.56 3.84
N ALA A 32 -10.28 4.47 2.58
CA ALA A 32 -11.07 3.89 1.49
C ALA A 32 -10.99 2.36 1.41
N HIS A 33 -9.90 1.78 1.93
CA HIS A 33 -9.65 0.33 1.94
C HIS A 33 -9.45 -0.17 3.37
N SER A 34 -10.17 0.44 4.33
CA SER A 34 -10.09 0.09 5.75
C SER A 34 -10.43 -1.39 6.04
N ASP A 35 -11.15 -2.06 5.14
CA ASP A 35 -11.42 -3.49 5.16
C ASP A 35 -10.15 -4.33 4.98
N VAL A 36 -9.21 -3.90 4.13
CA VAL A 36 -7.89 -4.52 3.99
C VAL A 36 -7.15 -4.43 5.32
N MET A 37 -7.19 -3.26 5.97
CA MET A 37 -6.53 -3.06 7.27
C MET A 37 -7.22 -3.85 8.39
N LYS A 38 -8.55 -3.94 8.41
CA LYS A 38 -9.31 -4.72 9.39
C LYS A 38 -9.14 -6.22 9.22
N SER A 39 -8.84 -6.71 8.02
CA SER A 39 -8.55 -8.14 7.81
C SER A 39 -7.37 -8.63 8.69
N HIS A 40 -6.46 -7.74 9.07
CA HIS A 40 -5.38 -8.01 10.02
C HIS A 40 -5.87 -8.37 11.44
N GLU A 41 -7.04 -7.87 11.88
CA GLU A 41 -7.52 -8.08 13.26
C GLU A 41 -7.84 -9.55 13.55
N THR A 42 -8.16 -10.31 12.50
CA THR A 42 -8.50 -11.73 12.59
C THR A 42 -7.35 -12.67 12.22
N MET A 43 -6.23 -12.12 11.74
CA MET A 43 -5.05 -12.88 11.32
C MET A 43 -4.12 -13.16 12.50
N SER A 44 -3.39 -14.27 12.43
CA SER A 44 -2.24 -14.48 13.32
C SER A 44 -1.15 -13.44 13.05
N GLU A 45 -0.25 -13.25 14.03
CA GLU A 45 0.87 -12.32 13.89
C GLU A 45 1.76 -12.66 12.67
N GLU A 46 1.94 -13.94 12.37
CA GLU A 46 2.72 -14.41 11.22
C GLU A 46 2.03 -14.06 9.89
N GLU A 47 0.72 -14.32 9.78
CA GLU A 47 -0.08 -13.99 8.59
C GLU A 47 -0.11 -12.48 8.34
N SER A 48 -0.31 -11.71 9.41
CA SER A 48 -0.30 -10.24 9.38
C SER A 48 1.04 -9.68 8.88
N LYS A 49 2.17 -10.23 9.38
CA LYS A 49 3.51 -9.85 8.91
C LYS A 49 3.74 -10.25 7.45
N ASN A 50 3.34 -11.46 7.06
CA ASN A 50 3.50 -11.94 5.69
C ASN A 50 2.71 -11.09 4.69
N MET A 51 1.48 -10.70 5.04
CA MET A 51 0.66 -9.82 4.21
C MET A 51 1.27 -8.42 4.10
N MET A 52 1.71 -7.81 5.20
CA MET A 52 2.37 -6.50 5.17
C MET A 52 3.67 -6.55 4.34
N ASN A 53 4.50 -7.58 4.50
CA ASN A 53 5.72 -7.77 3.71
C ASN A 53 5.42 -7.92 2.22
N LYS A 54 4.38 -8.67 1.87
CA LYS A 54 3.93 -8.82 0.48
C LYS A 54 3.44 -7.49 -0.08
N TRP A 55 2.61 -6.76 0.66
CA TRP A 55 2.10 -5.46 0.26
C TRP A 55 3.24 -4.48 0.01
N MET A 56 4.23 -4.40 0.91
CA MET A 56 5.42 -3.56 0.72
C MET A 56 6.23 -3.96 -0.52
N THR A 57 6.42 -5.26 -0.74
CA THR A 57 7.19 -5.78 -1.88
C THR A 57 6.50 -5.49 -3.21
N ASP A 58 5.20 -5.76 -3.30
CA ASP A 58 4.40 -5.55 -4.50
C ASP A 58 4.32 -4.05 -4.84
N ASN A 59 4.10 -3.20 -3.84
CA ASN A 59 4.08 -1.74 -4.01
C ASN A 59 5.45 -1.21 -4.43
N ARG A 60 6.55 -1.75 -3.88
CA ARG A 60 7.90 -1.38 -4.29
C ARG A 60 8.15 -1.72 -5.76
N ALA A 61 7.81 -2.93 -6.18
CA ALA A 61 7.96 -3.36 -7.56
C ALA A 61 7.14 -2.49 -8.53
N ARG A 62 5.92 -2.11 -8.14
CA ARG A 62 5.07 -1.19 -8.91
C ARG A 62 5.68 0.19 -9.02
N PHE A 63 6.18 0.74 -7.92
CA PHE A 63 6.84 2.04 -7.91
C PHE A 63 8.09 2.03 -8.80
N ASP A 64 8.92 0.99 -8.72
CA ASP A 64 10.15 0.89 -9.51
C ASP A 64 9.87 0.73 -11.02
N ALA A 65 8.75 0.09 -11.40
CA ALA A 65 8.36 -0.14 -12.79
C ALA A 65 7.66 1.04 -13.50
N ALA A 66 7.12 2.00 -12.74
CA ALA A 66 6.47 3.21 -13.26
C ALA A 66 7.50 4.28 -13.66
#